data_AF-A0A094BPG1-F1
#
_entry.id   AF-A0A094BPG1-F1
#
_cell.length_a   1.000
_cell.length_b   1.000
_cell.length_c   1.000
_cell.angle_alpha   90.00
_cell.angle_beta   90.00
_cell.angle_gamma   90.00
#
_symmetry.space_group_name_H-M   'P 1'
#
loop_
_entity.id
_entity.type
_entity.pdbx_description
1 polymer ?
#
loop_
_entity_poly.entity_id
_entity_poly.type
_entity_poly.pdbx_seq_one_letter_code
_entity_poly.pdbx_strand_id
1 'polypeptide(L)'
;MRFATVLSALLWPVALSTALTIGDVTRNSITAFAKQQVARQEIEERSLLSDILTDIENLAECSACEALLVVLKVLAHLGNDDFVNVIVEVCQTLNVEDDDVCSGAIGLEGPILAHDLRQMTIGTKTSTLFCLTVFGLCQWPTVDTSYSPFMTAKPATLRPASS
;
A
#
# COMPACT_ATOMS: atom_id res chain seq x y z
N MET A 1 -32.22 27.71 38.23
CA MET A 1 -31.26 27.02 39.12
C MET A 1 -30.50 26.05 38.21
N ARG A 2 -29.32 26.42 37.65
CA ARG A 2 -27.94 26.16 38.15
C ARG A 2 -27.79 24.70 38.61
N PHE A 3 -26.90 23.86 38.08
CA PHE A 3 -25.41 23.87 38.10
C PHE A 3 -24.87 23.15 36.84
N ALA A 4 -23.90 23.61 36.02
CA ALA A 4 -22.50 24.05 36.19
C ALA A 4 -21.46 22.92 36.34
N THR A 5 -20.61 22.79 35.29
CA THR A 5 -19.18 22.35 35.23
C THR A 5 -18.85 20.88 35.56
N VAL A 6 -17.93 20.18 34.88
CA VAL A 6 -16.46 20.39 34.92
C VAL A 6 -15.74 19.83 33.68
N LEU A 7 -14.82 20.65 33.17
CA LEU A 7 -13.73 20.36 32.23
C LEU A 7 -12.70 19.39 32.86
N SER A 8 -12.24 18.38 32.14
CA SER A 8 -10.90 17.80 32.36
C SER A 8 -10.30 17.32 31.06
N ALA A 9 -9.49 18.19 30.47
CA ALA A 9 -8.38 17.81 29.61
C ALA A 9 -7.21 17.40 30.51
N LEU A 10 -6.52 16.30 30.16
CA LEU A 10 -5.10 15.98 30.45
C LEU A 10 -4.77 14.70 29.65
N LEU A 11 -4.16 14.81 28.46
CA LEU A 11 -2.70 14.74 28.22
C LEU A 11 -2.13 13.32 28.43
N TRP A 12 -1.88 12.55 27.34
CA TRP A 12 -0.57 12.34 26.68
C TRP A 12 -0.57 11.10 25.71
N PRO A 13 0.48 10.87 24.89
CA PRO A 13 0.51 11.13 23.46
C PRO A 13 0.42 9.87 22.58
N VAL A 14 -0.23 9.94 21.42
CA VAL A 14 0.02 9.00 20.32
C VAL A 14 0.91 9.70 19.30
N ALA A 15 2.18 9.83 19.67
CA ALA A 15 3.25 9.98 18.69
C ALA A 15 3.77 8.58 18.44
N LEU A 16 3.50 8.02 17.26
CA LEU A 16 4.46 7.35 16.36
C LEU A 16 3.68 6.64 15.25
N SER A 17 3.61 7.24 14.06
CA SER A 17 3.40 6.52 12.79
C SER A 17 3.77 7.45 11.63
N THR A 18 5.05 7.77 11.50
CA THR A 18 5.61 8.35 10.27
C THR A 18 5.95 7.23 9.27
N ALA A 19 5.00 6.32 9.00
CA ALA A 19 5.18 5.19 8.10
C ALA A 19 4.14 5.12 6.96
N LEU A 20 3.43 6.21 6.66
CA LEU A 20 2.27 6.21 5.76
C LEU A 20 2.49 6.82 4.37
N THR A 21 3.67 7.34 4.03
CA THR A 21 3.79 8.18 2.83
C THR A 21 3.76 7.43 1.48
N ILE A 22 3.84 6.10 1.45
CA ILE A 22 3.67 5.30 0.21
C ILE A 22 2.23 4.78 0.07
N GLY A 23 1.58 4.47 1.20
CA GLY A 23 0.20 4.02 1.24
C GLY A 23 -0.79 5.12 0.87
N ASP A 24 -0.54 6.36 1.29
CA ASP A 24 -1.42 7.50 1.00
C ASP A 24 -1.44 7.88 -0.48
N VAL A 25 -0.31 7.77 -1.19
CA VAL A 25 -0.24 8.03 -2.63
C VAL A 25 -1.09 7.02 -3.39
N THR A 26 -0.90 5.73 -3.11
CA THR A 26 -1.64 4.65 -3.77
C THR A 26 -3.13 4.71 -3.42
N ARG A 27 -3.48 5.03 -2.15
CA ARG A 27 -4.87 5.28 -1.73
C ARG A 27 -5.48 6.50 -2.42
N ASN A 28 -4.75 7.60 -2.57
CA ASN A 28 -5.24 8.78 -3.26
C ASN A 28 -5.48 8.52 -4.75
N SER A 29 -4.61 7.76 -5.41
CA SER A 29 -4.82 7.35 -6.81
C SER A 29 -6.04 6.44 -6.96
N ILE A 30 -6.18 5.41 -6.11
CA ILE A 30 -7.34 4.50 -6.15
C ILE A 30 -8.64 5.24 -5.85
N THR A 31 -8.65 6.11 -4.84
CA THR A 31 -9.83 6.90 -4.49
C THR A 31 -10.17 7.92 -5.57
N ALA A 32 -9.20 8.48 -6.29
CA ALA A 32 -9.45 9.33 -7.45
C ALA A 32 -10.10 8.55 -8.60
N PHE A 33 -9.59 7.36 -8.93
CA PHE A 33 -10.20 6.47 -9.93
C PHE A 33 -11.60 6.00 -9.51
N ALA A 34 -11.80 5.64 -8.25
CA ALA A 34 -13.10 5.24 -7.71
C ALA A 34 -14.09 6.41 -7.71
N LYS A 35 -13.68 7.62 -7.30
CA LYS A 35 -14.50 8.84 -7.36
C LYS A 35 -14.93 9.17 -8.78
N GLN A 36 -14.06 8.97 -9.78
CA GLN A 36 -14.40 9.20 -11.18
C GLN A 36 -15.50 8.24 -11.68
N GLN A 37 -15.56 7.01 -11.17
CA GLN A 37 -16.62 6.05 -11.51
C GLN A 37 -17.92 6.32 -10.73
N VAL A 38 -17.84 6.71 -9.45
CA VAL A 38 -18.99 6.95 -8.57
C VAL A 38 -19.72 8.26 -8.86
N ALA A 39 -19.02 9.29 -9.37
CA ALA A 39 -19.63 10.59 -9.71
C ALA A 39 -20.78 10.51 -10.76
N ARG A 40 -21.05 9.32 -11.33
CA ARG A 40 -22.18 9.07 -12.24
C ARG A 40 -23.46 8.52 -11.58
N GLN A 41 -23.50 8.16 -10.30
CA GLN A 41 -24.70 7.58 -9.67
C GLN A 41 -25.12 8.34 -8.39
N GLU A 42 -26.37 8.82 -8.35
CA GLU A 42 -26.89 9.68 -7.28
C GLU A 42 -27.69 8.92 -6.19
N ILE A 43 -27.25 9.11 -4.94
CA ILE A 43 -28.04 9.45 -3.74
C ILE A 43 -29.09 8.43 -3.23
N GLU A 44 -28.76 7.14 -3.23
CA GLU A 44 -28.97 6.22 -2.08
C GLU A 44 -27.62 5.69 -1.57
N GLU A 45 -26.58 5.92 -2.38
CA GLU A 45 -25.22 5.49 -2.21
C GLU A 45 -24.46 6.21 -1.10
N ARG A 46 -24.91 7.28 -0.42
CA ARG A 46 -24.02 7.97 0.53
C ARG A 46 -23.62 7.11 1.74
N SER A 47 -24.50 6.24 2.24
CA SER A 47 -24.17 5.30 3.32
C SER A 47 -23.42 4.07 2.79
N LEU A 48 -23.80 3.55 1.61
CA LEU A 48 -23.04 2.49 0.95
C LEU A 48 -21.64 2.96 0.58
N LEU A 49 -21.47 4.22 0.18
CA LEU A 49 -20.19 4.84 -0.14
C LEU A 49 -19.41 5.13 1.12
N SER A 50 -20.01 5.50 2.25
CA SER A 50 -19.26 5.61 3.50
C SER A 50 -18.80 4.24 3.99
N ASP A 51 -19.61 3.21 3.82
CA ASP A 51 -19.26 1.84 4.20
C ASP A 51 -18.22 1.26 3.23
N ILE A 52 -18.34 1.49 1.91
CA ILE A 52 -17.34 1.14 0.88
C ILE A 52 -16.06 1.94 1.08
N LEU A 53 -16.11 3.22 1.46
CA LEU A 53 -14.91 4.00 1.74
C LEU A 53 -14.24 3.52 3.04
N THR A 54 -15.03 3.15 4.05
CA THR A 54 -14.54 2.53 5.29
C THR A 54 -13.98 1.13 5.01
N ASP A 55 -14.55 0.39 4.06
CA ASP A 55 -14.06 -0.90 3.59
C ASP A 55 -12.84 -0.73 2.67
N ILE A 56 -12.70 0.32 1.87
CA ILE A 56 -11.46 0.67 1.15
C ILE A 56 -10.37 1.14 2.14
N GLU A 57 -10.78 1.80 3.23
CA GLU A 57 -9.89 2.25 4.28
C GLU A 57 -9.38 1.08 5.14
N ASN A 58 -10.24 0.08 5.39
CA ASN A 58 -9.95 -1.14 6.14
C ASN A 58 -9.42 -2.30 5.26
N LEU A 59 -9.74 -2.30 3.97
CA LEU A 59 -9.27 -3.21 2.93
C LEU A 59 -8.53 -2.38 1.86
N ALA A 60 -7.23 -2.29 2.06
CA ALA A 60 -6.36 -2.53 0.93
C ALA A 60 -6.75 -3.94 0.40
N GLU A 61 -7.63 -3.99 -0.59
CA GLU A 61 -8.25 -5.24 -1.02
C GLU A 61 -7.22 -6.06 -1.79
N CYS A 62 -6.78 -7.14 -1.17
CA CYS A 62 -5.82 -8.05 -1.80
C CYS A 62 -6.35 -8.57 -3.15
N SER A 63 -7.67 -8.73 -3.26
CA SER A 63 -8.40 -8.99 -4.52
C SER A 63 -8.19 -7.91 -5.58
N ALA A 64 -8.31 -6.62 -5.21
CA ALA A 64 -8.10 -5.51 -6.13
C ALA A 64 -6.65 -5.47 -6.64
N CYS A 65 -5.68 -5.76 -5.76
CA CYS A 65 -4.30 -5.87 -6.19
C CYS A 65 -4.06 -7.08 -7.11
N GLU A 66 -4.58 -8.26 -6.78
CA GLU A 66 -4.43 -9.44 -7.63
C GLU A 66 -5.07 -9.19 -9.02
N ALA A 67 -6.19 -8.46 -9.08
CA ALA A 67 -6.77 -8.00 -10.35
C ALA A 67 -5.86 -7.01 -11.09
N LEU A 68 -5.25 -6.06 -10.39
CA LEU A 68 -4.24 -5.15 -10.96
C LEU A 68 -3.04 -5.93 -11.51
N LEU A 69 -2.57 -6.96 -10.82
CA LEU A 69 -1.49 -7.82 -11.29
C LEU A 69 -1.82 -8.50 -12.62
N VAL A 70 -3.08 -8.86 -12.87
CA VAL A 70 -3.50 -9.41 -14.18
C VAL A 70 -3.25 -8.39 -15.29
N VAL A 71 -3.67 -7.14 -15.09
CA VAL A 71 -3.48 -6.06 -16.07
C VAL A 71 -1.99 -5.77 -16.28
N LEU A 72 -1.24 -5.61 -15.18
CA LEU A 72 0.19 -5.33 -15.21
C LEU A 72 0.97 -6.48 -15.87
N LYS A 73 0.58 -7.73 -15.65
CA LYS A 73 1.19 -8.89 -16.31
C LYS A 73 0.95 -8.88 -17.82
N VAL A 74 -0.24 -8.46 -18.27
CA VAL A 74 -0.52 -8.29 -19.71
C VAL A 74 0.39 -7.23 -20.31
N LEU A 75 0.53 -6.07 -19.67
CA LEU A 75 1.47 -5.02 -20.11
C LEU A 75 2.91 -5.53 -20.13
N ALA A 76 3.32 -6.29 -19.12
CA ALA A 76 4.65 -6.87 -19.04
C ALA A 76 4.91 -7.86 -20.19
N HIS A 77 3.90 -8.57 -20.69
CA HIS A 77 4.04 -9.44 -21.87
C HIS A 77 4.14 -8.67 -23.18
N LEU A 78 3.69 -7.42 -23.24
CA LEU A 78 3.80 -6.57 -24.42
C LEU A 78 5.24 -6.08 -24.64
N GLY A 79 5.92 -5.69 -23.55
CA GLY A 79 7.32 -5.27 -23.58
C GLY A 79 7.71 -4.49 -22.33
N ASN A 80 9.01 -4.33 -22.09
CA ASN A 80 9.48 -3.49 -20.99
C ASN A 80 9.14 -2.02 -21.23
N ASP A 81 9.32 -1.53 -22.46
CA ASP A 81 9.08 -0.13 -22.81
C ASP A 81 7.59 0.22 -22.65
N ASP A 82 6.68 -0.62 -23.15
CA ASP A 82 5.24 -0.39 -23.01
C ASP A 82 4.78 -0.46 -21.54
N PHE A 83 5.32 -1.40 -20.77
CA PHE A 83 5.05 -1.49 -19.34
C PHE A 83 5.49 -0.21 -18.59
N VAL A 84 6.72 0.25 -18.84
CA VAL A 84 7.27 1.46 -18.22
C VAL A 84 6.48 2.70 -18.66
N ASN A 85 6.23 2.87 -19.96
CA ASN A 85 5.56 4.04 -20.51
C ASN A 85 4.16 4.23 -19.93
N VAL A 86 3.37 3.15 -19.83
CA VAL A 86 2.02 3.23 -19.25
C VAL A 86 2.06 3.66 -17.79
N ILE A 87 2.99 3.11 -17.00
CA ILE A 87 3.07 3.43 -15.57
C ILE A 87 3.59 4.87 -15.36
N VAL A 88 4.56 5.32 -16.17
CA VAL A 88 5.03 6.71 -16.17
C VAL A 88 3.90 7.66 -16.53
N GLU A 89 3.15 7.38 -17.59
CA GLU A 89 2.01 8.21 -18.03
C GLU A 89 0.95 8.32 -16.93
N VAL A 90 0.63 7.21 -16.24
CA VAL A 90 -0.30 7.22 -15.10
C VAL A 90 0.24 8.07 -13.95
N CYS A 91 1.52 7.92 -13.60
CA CYS A 91 2.17 8.70 -12.54
C CYS A 91 2.09 10.21 -12.79
N GLN A 92 2.43 10.63 -14.02
CA GLN A 92 2.43 12.02 -14.47
C GLN A 92 1.00 12.58 -14.57
N THR A 93 0.07 11.83 -15.18
CA THR A 93 -1.32 12.27 -15.37
C THR A 93 -2.04 12.48 -14.04
N LEU A 94 -1.73 11.66 -13.04
CA LEU A 94 -2.29 11.78 -11.69
C LEU A 94 -1.50 12.73 -10.79
N ASN A 95 -0.40 13.29 -11.29
CA ASN A 95 0.49 14.19 -10.55
C ASN A 95 0.93 13.57 -9.21
N VAL A 96 1.30 12.29 -9.25
CA VAL A 96 1.73 11.51 -8.08
C VAL A 96 3.07 12.04 -7.53
N GLU A 97 4.01 12.30 -8.43
CA GLU A 97 5.31 12.91 -8.20
C GLU A 97 5.65 13.82 -9.40
N ASP A 98 6.74 14.56 -9.33
CA ASP A 98 7.24 15.36 -10.45
C ASP A 98 7.59 14.47 -11.67
N ASP A 99 7.44 15.01 -12.89
CA ASP A 99 7.57 14.24 -14.13
C ASP A 99 8.92 13.50 -14.28
N ASP A 100 9.99 14.11 -13.80
CA ASP A 100 11.35 13.55 -13.80
C ASP A 100 11.53 12.45 -12.75
N VAL A 101 10.85 12.56 -11.60
CA VAL A 101 10.79 11.52 -10.57
C VAL A 101 9.98 10.32 -11.07
N CYS A 102 8.81 10.56 -11.67
CA CYS A 102 8.00 9.50 -12.29
C CYS A 102 8.82 8.74 -13.35
N SER A 103 9.42 9.44 -14.30
CA SER A 103 10.20 8.82 -15.37
C SER A 103 11.48 8.14 -14.86
N GLY A 104 12.19 8.75 -13.90
CA GLY A 104 13.43 8.22 -13.35
C GLY A 104 13.23 6.96 -12.51
N ALA A 105 12.30 7.00 -11.55
CA ALA A 105 12.05 5.88 -10.64
C ALA A 105 11.43 4.68 -11.38
N ILE A 106 10.39 4.92 -12.19
CA ILE A 106 9.71 3.86 -12.94
C ILE A 106 10.61 3.34 -14.07
N GLY A 107 11.41 4.21 -14.70
CA GLY A 107 12.37 3.79 -15.73
C GLY A 107 13.44 2.84 -15.20
N LEU A 108 13.86 3.01 -13.93
CA LEU A 108 14.84 2.14 -13.30
C LEU A 108 14.25 0.79 -12.87
N GLU A 109 13.11 0.82 -12.18
CA GLU A 109 12.54 -0.39 -11.54
C GLU A 109 11.55 -1.14 -12.44
N GLY A 110 10.87 -0.43 -13.34
CA GLY A 110 9.80 -0.98 -14.18
C GLY A 110 10.21 -2.19 -15.02
N PRO A 111 11.40 -2.24 -15.66
CA PRO A 111 11.84 -3.44 -16.38
C PRO A 111 12.03 -4.68 -15.50
N ILE A 112 12.43 -4.49 -14.24
CA ILE A 112 12.60 -5.56 -13.24
C ILE A 112 11.21 -6.07 -12.83
N LEU A 113 10.29 -5.15 -12.51
CA LEU A 113 8.90 -5.50 -12.18
C LEU A 113 8.19 -6.21 -13.34
N ALA A 114 8.40 -5.77 -14.58
CA ALA A 114 7.85 -6.44 -15.76
C ALA A 114 8.39 -7.88 -15.89
N HIS A 115 9.68 -8.09 -15.60
CA HIS A 115 10.26 -9.43 -15.60
C HIS A 115 9.60 -10.33 -14.55
N ASP A 116 9.49 -9.84 -13.32
CA ASP A 116 8.89 -10.59 -12.22
C ASP A 116 7.43 -10.93 -12.50
N LEU A 117 6.65 -9.98 -13.00
CA LEU A 117 5.24 -10.18 -13.34
C LEU A 117 5.04 -11.23 -14.43
N ARG A 118 5.91 -11.30 -15.45
CA ARG A 118 5.85 -12.36 -16.47
C ARG A 118 6.02 -13.75 -15.87
N GLN A 119 6.89 -13.91 -14.86
CA GLN A 119 7.15 -15.19 -14.20
C GLN A 119 6.18 -15.49 -13.05
N MET A 120 5.45 -14.48 -12.54
CA MET A 120 4.57 -14.63 -11.39
C MET A 120 3.30 -15.43 -11.71
N THR A 121 2.93 -16.35 -10.82
CA THR A 121 1.60 -16.98 -10.84
C THR A 121 0.68 -16.23 -9.89
N ILE A 122 -0.38 -15.64 -10.42
CA ILE A 122 -1.38 -14.84 -9.70
C ILE A 122 -2.27 -15.77 -8.84
N GLY A 123 -2.66 -15.32 -7.65
CA GLY A 123 -3.38 -16.12 -6.66
C GLY A 123 -2.49 -17.05 -5.82
N THR A 124 -1.18 -16.81 -5.79
CA THR A 124 -0.23 -17.56 -4.95
C THR A 124 0.27 -16.73 -3.76
N LYS A 125 0.93 -17.37 -2.80
CA LYS A 125 1.59 -16.63 -1.70
C LYS A 125 2.55 -15.55 -2.22
N THR A 126 3.21 -15.79 -3.35
CA THR A 126 4.12 -14.82 -3.98
C THR A 126 3.37 -13.58 -4.47
N SER A 127 2.25 -13.74 -5.19
CA SER A 127 1.47 -12.59 -5.68
C SER A 127 0.84 -11.80 -4.52
N THR A 128 0.39 -12.48 -3.47
CA THR A 128 -0.09 -11.84 -2.24
C THR A 128 1.01 -11.04 -1.53
N LEU A 129 2.22 -11.59 -1.40
CA LEU A 129 3.36 -10.89 -0.81
C LEU A 129 3.84 -9.72 -1.68
N PHE A 130 3.77 -9.86 -3.01
CA PHE A 130 4.08 -8.77 -3.92
C PHE A 130 3.07 -7.63 -3.78
N CYS A 131 1.78 -7.95 -3.76
CA CYS A 131 0.71 -6.99 -3.51
C CYS A 131 0.84 -6.27 -2.18
N LEU A 132 1.28 -6.99 -1.15
CA LEU A 132 1.62 -6.41 0.14
C LEU A 132 2.82 -5.47 0.08
N THR A 133 3.94 -5.92 -0.49
CA THR A 133 5.23 -5.21 -0.38
C THR A 133 5.35 -4.05 -1.35
N VAL A 134 4.82 -4.20 -2.56
CA VAL A 134 4.93 -3.20 -3.63
C VAL A 134 3.78 -2.20 -3.57
N PHE A 135 2.55 -2.68 -3.36
CA PHE A 135 1.36 -1.83 -3.40
C PHE A 135 0.76 -1.53 -2.02
N GLY A 136 1.17 -2.24 -0.96
CA GLY A 136 0.56 -2.10 0.36
C GLY A 136 -0.90 -2.57 0.41
N LEU A 137 -1.32 -3.39 -0.56
CA LEU A 137 -2.71 -3.77 -0.79
C LEU A 137 -3.11 -5.14 -0.22
N CYS A 138 -2.25 -5.80 0.55
CA CYS A 138 -2.59 -7.05 1.25
C CYS A 138 -2.09 -6.99 2.70
N GLN A 139 -2.76 -7.71 3.59
CA GLN A 139 -2.38 -7.83 5.00
C GLN A 139 -1.16 -8.72 5.20
N TRP A 140 -0.32 -8.37 6.17
CA TRP A 140 0.83 -9.21 6.55
C TRP A 140 0.36 -10.59 7.01
N PRO A 141 0.87 -11.68 6.44
CA PRO A 141 0.56 -13.00 6.94
C PRO A 141 1.15 -13.18 8.34
N THR A 142 0.52 -14.05 9.14
CA THR A 142 1.08 -14.44 10.44
C THR A 142 2.49 -15.03 10.25
N VAL A 143 3.41 -14.65 11.13
CA VAL A 143 4.77 -15.19 11.12
C VAL A 143 4.73 -16.70 11.34
N ASP A 144 5.28 -17.44 10.41
CA ASP A 144 5.46 -18.88 10.55
C ASP A 144 6.67 -19.17 11.44
N THR A 145 6.41 -19.63 12.66
CA THR A 145 7.45 -19.95 13.66
C THR A 145 7.92 -21.40 13.60
N SER A 146 7.42 -22.21 12.66
CA SER A 146 7.79 -23.62 12.54
C SER A 146 9.29 -23.85 12.27
N TYR A 147 9.97 -22.86 11.69
CA TYR A 147 11.40 -22.89 11.39
C TYR A 147 12.26 -22.07 12.37
N SER A 148 11.72 -21.70 13.55
CA SER A 148 12.47 -20.89 14.51
C SER A 148 13.74 -21.63 14.97
N PRO A 149 14.94 -21.07 14.73
CA PRO A 149 16.16 -21.70 15.21
C PRO A 149 16.21 -21.64 16.74
N PHE A 150 16.70 -22.72 17.35
CA PHE A 150 17.02 -22.69 18.77
C PHE A 150 18.17 -21.70 19.02
N MET A 151 17.91 -20.66 19.81
CA MET A 151 18.94 -19.69 20.20
C MET A 151 19.39 -19.93 21.63
N THR A 152 20.70 -19.89 21.86
CA THR A 152 21.28 -19.91 23.22
C THR A 152 20.83 -18.68 24.00
N ALA A 153 20.63 -18.83 25.31
CA ALA A 153 20.27 -17.72 26.18
C ALA A 153 21.28 -16.57 26.11
N LYS A 154 20.78 -15.32 26.17
CA LYS A 154 21.61 -14.11 26.22
C LYS A 154 22.60 -14.20 27.39
N PRO A 155 23.92 -14.02 27.16
CA PRO A 155 24.90 -13.99 28.25
C PRO A 155 24.61 -12.86 29.23
N ALA A 156 24.88 -13.07 30.52
CA ALA A 156 24.75 -12.07 31.58
C ALA A 156 25.89 -11.02 31.57
N THR A 157 26.46 -10.74 30.40
CA THR A 157 27.55 -9.76 30.24
C THR A 157 26.99 -8.41 29.82
N LEU A 158 27.43 -7.34 30.49
CA LEU A 158 27.14 -5.97 30.08
C LEU A 158 28.06 -5.56 28.93
N ARG A 159 27.56 -4.69 28.05
CA ARG A 159 28.39 -4.02 27.04
C ARG A 159 29.45 -3.19 27.78
N PRO A 160 30.73 -3.25 27.39
CA PRO A 160 31.75 -2.36 27.94
C PRO A 160 31.35 -0.88 27.77
N ALA A 161 31.74 -0.04 28.72
CA ALA A 161 31.58 1.41 28.60
C ALA A 161 32.32 1.92 27.35
N SER A 162 31.73 2.88 26.63
CA SER A 162 32.48 3.55 25.56
C SER A 162 33.54 4.46 26.18
N SER A 163 34.76 4.36 25.67
CA SER A 163 35.86 5.30 25.94
C SER A 163 35.56 6.70 25.43
#